data_AF-A0A1E3G0P0-F1
#
_entry.id   AF-A0A1E3G0P0-F1
#
_cell.length_a   1.000
_cell.length_b   1.000
_cell.length_c   1.000
_cell.angle_alpha   90.00
_cell.angle_beta   90.00
_cell.angle_gamma   90.00
#
_symmetry.space_group_name_H-M   'P 1'
#
loop_
_entity.id
_entity.type
_entity.pdbx_description
1 polymer ?
#
loop_
_entity_poly.entity_id
_entity_poly.type
_entity_poly.pdbx_seq_one_letter_code
_entity_poly.pdbx_strand_id
1 'polypeptide(L)'
;MKKGVFVNVGLVFAILLLSMLTFSCMKLLNIQIPDGVYVVGDWNGWVPTERDRMEKEGDIYTFELPQESLNFFQSSAGKDFLVGKYKVIYKSGGRTIVTSDIYVWKDKIAGEKIKIYVDPSKMVNGQATGVGDSEKESGDWYIAGTFNNWKLEKMTYNPESGAYVLEKEVDLANATVEFKIARSTDWKPYELQYDGKSYNAGYGVNARYVAPKTGQVRLKFTFDPRFSILKCEVK
;
A
#
# COMPACT_ATOMS: atom_id res chain seq x y z
N MET A 1 37.08 -53.23 6.56
CA MET A 1 35.78 -53.06 5.86
C MET A 1 35.37 -51.60 5.92
N LYS A 2 35.56 -50.83 4.84
CA LYS A 2 35.08 -49.44 4.75
C LYS A 2 33.64 -49.46 4.23
N LYS A 3 32.68 -49.01 5.04
CA LYS A 3 31.29 -48.77 4.60
C LYS A 3 31.28 -47.50 3.76
N GLY A 4 31.05 -47.63 2.46
CA GLY A 4 30.82 -46.49 1.57
C GLY A 4 29.42 -45.94 1.82
N VAL A 5 29.33 -44.65 2.17
CA VAL A 5 28.07 -43.92 2.22
C VAL A 5 27.64 -43.65 0.78
N PHE A 6 26.63 -44.39 0.30
CA PHE A 6 25.94 -44.03 -0.93
C PHE A 6 24.97 -42.89 -0.62
N VAL A 7 25.38 -41.65 -0.91
CA VAL A 7 24.45 -40.53 -0.96
C VAL A 7 23.58 -40.76 -2.19
N ASN A 8 22.31 -41.07 -1.96
CA ASN A 8 21.35 -41.33 -3.00
C ASN A 8 21.09 -40.01 -3.75
N VAL A 9 21.66 -39.86 -4.95
CA VAL A 9 21.65 -38.64 -5.77
C VAL A 9 20.23 -38.12 -6.01
N GLY A 10 19.22 -39.01 -6.02
CA GLY A 10 17.81 -38.65 -6.12
C GLY A 10 17.26 -37.90 -4.90
N LEU A 11 17.76 -38.18 -3.68
CA LEU A 11 17.31 -37.52 -2.45
C LEU A 11 17.89 -36.10 -2.32
N VAL A 12 19.11 -35.89 -2.80
CA VAL A 12 19.76 -34.56 -2.82
C VAL A 12 19.07 -33.64 -3.85
N PHE A 13 18.64 -34.18 -4.99
CA PHE A 13 17.88 -33.43 -5.99
C PHE A 13 16.47 -33.05 -5.50
N ALA A 14 15.79 -33.94 -4.75
CA ALA A 14 14.49 -33.65 -4.18
C ALA A 14 14.55 -32.54 -3.10
N ILE A 15 15.61 -32.49 -2.29
CA ILE A 15 15.82 -31.44 -1.29
C ILE A 15 16.19 -30.10 -1.95
N LEU A 16 16.95 -30.11 -3.04
CA LEU A 16 17.26 -28.90 -3.82
C LEU A 16 16.02 -28.31 -4.49
N LEU A 17 15.15 -29.15 -5.06
CA LEU A 17 13.87 -28.71 -5.65
C LEU A 17 12.89 -28.16 -4.61
N LEU A 18 12.89 -28.70 -3.39
CA LEU A 18 12.05 -28.20 -2.29
C LEU A 18 12.56 -26.88 -1.71
N SER A 19 13.88 -26.63 -1.74
CA SER A 19 14.49 -25.36 -1.28
C SER A 19 14.30 -24.17 -2.24
N MET A 20 13.91 -24.43 -3.50
CA MET A 20 13.62 -23.38 -4.50
C MET A 20 12.20 -22.81 -4.35
N LEU A 21 11.37 -23.41 -3.49
CA LEU A 21 10.00 -22.94 -3.21
C LEU A 21 9.93 -21.93 -2.05
N THR A 22 11.04 -21.62 -1.36
CA THR A 22 11.03 -20.78 -0.14
C THR A 22 11.68 -19.41 -0.30
N PHE A 23 11.92 -18.94 -1.52
CA PHE A 23 12.27 -17.54 -1.76
C PHE A 23 11.21 -16.89 -2.64
N SER A 24 10.28 -16.19 -1.99
CA SER A 24 9.29 -15.28 -2.57
C SER A 24 9.97 -14.06 -3.22
N CYS A 25 10.79 -14.30 -4.23
CA CYS A 25 11.29 -13.30 -5.15
C CYS A 25 10.92 -13.78 -6.56
N MET A 26 9.62 -13.74 -6.87
CA MET A 26 9.17 -13.98 -8.24
C MET A 26 9.74 -12.87 -9.13
N LYS A 27 10.58 -13.28 -10.08
CA LYS A 27 11.02 -12.47 -11.22
C LYS A 27 9.78 -12.04 -12.00
N LEU A 28 9.34 -10.80 -11.78
CA LEU A 28 8.25 -10.14 -12.49
C LEU A 28 8.65 -9.70 -13.92
N LEU A 29 9.51 -10.47 -14.59
CA LEU A 29 10.06 -10.13 -15.89
C LEU A 29 9.34 -10.96 -16.96
N ASN A 30 8.56 -10.26 -17.79
CA ASN A 30 7.87 -10.75 -19.00
C ASN A 30 6.46 -11.37 -18.81
N ILE A 31 5.58 -10.69 -18.06
CA ILE A 31 4.14 -10.98 -18.10
C ILE A 31 3.61 -10.61 -19.50
N GLN A 32 3.21 -11.62 -20.28
CA GLN A 32 2.52 -11.49 -21.58
C GLN A 32 1.01 -11.34 -21.37
N ILE A 33 0.58 -10.23 -20.76
CA ILE A 33 -0.83 -9.84 -20.73
C ILE A 33 -1.09 -8.73 -21.75
N PRO A 34 -2.31 -8.61 -22.30
CA PRO A 34 -2.73 -7.44 -23.06
C PRO A 34 -2.52 -6.15 -22.29
N ASP A 35 -2.45 -5.03 -23.00
CA ASP A 35 -2.52 -3.71 -22.37
C ASP A 35 -3.81 -3.59 -21.55
N GLY A 36 -3.74 -3.01 -20.36
CA GLY A 36 -4.85 -2.96 -19.41
C GLY A 36 -4.39 -2.62 -17.99
N VAL A 37 -5.36 -2.60 -17.08
CA VAL A 37 -5.13 -2.44 -15.65
C VAL A 37 -5.65 -3.69 -14.96
N TYR A 38 -4.86 -4.29 -14.08
CA TYR A 38 -5.15 -5.57 -13.46
C TYR A 38 -4.88 -5.53 -11.96
N VAL A 39 -5.72 -6.19 -11.17
CA VAL A 39 -5.48 -6.41 -9.74
C VAL A 39 -4.85 -7.78 -9.53
N VAL A 40 -3.89 -7.90 -8.62
CA VAL A 40 -3.27 -9.19 -8.31
C VAL A 40 -3.12 -9.40 -6.81
N GLY A 41 -3.16 -10.66 -6.39
CA GLY A 41 -2.96 -11.07 -5.01
C GLY A 41 -2.92 -12.59 -4.90
N ASP A 42 -3.08 -13.11 -3.68
CA ASP A 42 -2.94 -14.55 -3.43
C ASP A 42 -3.95 -15.40 -4.24
N TRP A 43 -5.17 -14.89 -4.50
CA TRP A 43 -6.24 -15.62 -5.22
C TRP A 43 -5.88 -16.00 -6.66
N ASN A 44 -5.01 -15.23 -7.32
CA ASN A 44 -4.52 -15.51 -8.67
C ASN A 44 -3.03 -15.85 -8.69
N GLY A 45 -2.45 -16.18 -7.54
CA GLY A 45 -1.03 -16.51 -7.42
C GLY A 45 -0.11 -15.38 -7.88
N TRP A 46 -0.55 -14.12 -7.74
CA TRP A 46 0.15 -12.92 -8.17
C TRP A 46 0.39 -12.81 -9.69
N VAL A 47 -0.37 -13.56 -10.50
CA VAL A 47 -0.30 -13.54 -11.96
C VAL A 47 -1.66 -13.12 -12.52
N PRO A 48 -1.76 -11.95 -13.17
CA PRO A 48 -3.04 -11.44 -13.64
C PRO A 48 -3.58 -12.25 -14.81
N THR A 49 -4.90 -12.41 -14.84
CA THR A 49 -5.67 -12.93 -15.96
C THR A 49 -6.70 -11.91 -16.41
N GLU A 50 -7.41 -12.17 -17.52
CA GLU A 50 -8.51 -11.30 -17.96
C GLU A 50 -9.65 -11.18 -16.93
N ARG A 51 -9.79 -12.13 -15.99
CA ARG A 51 -10.77 -12.03 -14.90
C ARG A 51 -10.39 -10.97 -13.85
N ASP A 52 -9.12 -10.60 -13.81
CA ASP A 52 -8.58 -9.62 -12.87
C ASP A 52 -8.45 -8.22 -13.49
N ARG A 53 -8.90 -8.08 -14.75
CA ARG A 53 -8.83 -6.83 -15.49
C ARG A 53 -9.86 -5.85 -14.94
N MET A 54 -9.40 -4.64 -14.64
CA MET A 54 -10.24 -3.56 -14.14
C MET A 54 -11.07 -2.93 -15.26
N GLU A 55 -12.26 -2.48 -14.91
CA GLU A 55 -13.16 -1.76 -15.81
C GLU A 55 -12.84 -0.27 -15.79
N LYS A 56 -12.99 0.42 -16.92
CA LYS A 56 -12.73 1.86 -17.00
C LYS A 56 -14.04 2.63 -16.83
N GLU A 57 -14.09 3.51 -15.84
CA GLU A 57 -15.20 4.42 -15.55
C GLU A 57 -14.69 5.87 -15.69
N GLY A 58 -14.90 6.50 -16.85
CA GLY A 58 -14.33 7.84 -17.11
C GLY A 58 -12.81 7.79 -17.22
N ASP A 59 -12.10 8.52 -16.36
CA ASP A 59 -10.63 8.54 -16.30
C ASP A 59 -10.03 7.55 -15.29
N ILE A 60 -10.87 6.90 -14.49
CA ILE A 60 -10.46 5.97 -13.44
C ILE A 60 -10.80 4.53 -13.82
N TYR A 61 -10.08 3.59 -13.22
CA TYR A 61 -10.37 2.16 -13.31
C TYR A 61 -10.90 1.64 -11.99
N THR A 62 -11.83 0.69 -12.04
CA THR A 62 -12.50 0.11 -10.88
C THR A 62 -12.49 -1.41 -10.92
N PHE A 63 -12.47 -2.02 -9.74
CA PHE A 63 -12.57 -3.48 -9.59
C PHE A 63 -13.24 -3.83 -8.27
N GLU A 64 -14.24 -4.69 -8.32
CA GLU A 64 -14.92 -5.23 -7.14
C GLU A 64 -14.21 -6.49 -6.68
N LEU A 65 -13.43 -6.41 -5.60
CA LEU A 65 -12.70 -7.55 -5.04
C LEU A 65 -13.52 -8.17 -3.89
N PRO A 66 -13.98 -9.43 -4.02
CA PRO A 66 -14.57 -10.16 -2.90
C PRO A 66 -13.58 -10.29 -1.74
N GLN A 67 -14.03 -10.01 -0.53
CA GLN A 67 -13.21 -10.10 0.68
C GLN A 67 -12.61 -11.50 0.85
N GLU A 68 -13.36 -12.55 0.50
CA GLU A 68 -12.91 -13.95 0.53
C GLU A 68 -11.74 -14.27 -0.42
N SER A 69 -11.49 -13.42 -1.42
CA SER A 69 -10.31 -13.53 -2.29
C SER A 69 -9.03 -13.08 -1.57
N LEU A 70 -9.15 -12.25 -0.52
CA LEU A 70 -8.01 -11.81 0.28
C LEU A 70 -7.63 -12.88 1.31
N ASN A 71 -6.37 -13.30 1.24
CA ASN A 71 -5.76 -14.06 2.32
C ASN A 71 -5.31 -13.08 3.43
N PHE A 72 -5.89 -13.23 4.62
CA PHE A 72 -5.58 -12.38 5.76
C PHE A 72 -4.56 -13.06 6.68
N PHE A 73 -3.50 -12.34 6.99
CA PHE A 73 -2.46 -12.78 7.91
C PHE A 73 -2.43 -11.90 9.16
N GLN A 74 -1.95 -12.48 10.25
CA GLN A 74 -1.66 -11.75 11.47
C GLN A 74 -0.58 -10.71 11.19
N SER A 75 -0.88 -9.45 11.49
CA SER A 75 0.12 -8.40 11.46
C SER A 75 1.16 -8.60 12.55
N SER A 76 2.28 -7.93 12.38
CA SER A 76 3.30 -7.77 13.42
C SER A 76 2.83 -7.25 14.78
N ALA A 77 1.73 -6.52 14.83
CA ALA A 77 1.22 -5.91 16.05
C ALA A 77 0.47 -6.91 16.95
N GLY A 78 0.18 -8.12 16.45
CA GLY A 78 -0.50 -9.17 17.21
C GLY A 78 -1.70 -9.75 16.48
N LYS A 79 -2.26 -10.81 17.07
CA LYS A 79 -3.36 -11.62 16.51
C LYS A 79 -4.65 -10.84 16.25
N ASP A 80 -4.80 -9.69 16.91
CA ASP A 80 -6.01 -8.85 16.83
C ASP A 80 -6.02 -7.95 15.59
N PHE A 81 -4.95 -7.99 14.78
CA PHE A 81 -4.81 -7.20 13.57
C PHE A 81 -4.60 -8.13 12.38
N LEU A 82 -5.67 -8.41 11.65
CA LEU A 82 -5.64 -9.20 10.42
C LEU A 82 -5.59 -8.29 9.20
N VAL A 83 -4.54 -8.45 8.40
CA VAL A 83 -4.31 -7.64 7.21
C VAL A 83 -4.23 -8.54 5.97
N GLY A 84 -4.91 -8.12 4.91
CA GLY A 84 -4.78 -8.68 3.57
C GLY A 84 -3.98 -7.71 2.70
N LYS A 85 -3.60 -8.14 1.50
CA LYS A 85 -2.91 -7.26 0.56
C LYS A 85 -3.17 -7.61 -0.90
N TYR A 86 -3.03 -6.62 -1.75
CA TYR A 86 -3.05 -6.75 -3.21
C TYR A 86 -2.02 -5.80 -3.84
N LYS A 87 -1.85 -5.91 -5.16
CA LYS A 87 -1.16 -4.95 -6.01
C LYS A 87 -1.99 -4.65 -7.25
N VAL A 88 -1.64 -3.58 -7.93
CA VAL A 88 -2.17 -3.27 -9.27
C VAL A 88 -1.04 -3.22 -10.28
N ILE A 89 -1.34 -3.75 -11.48
CA ILE A 89 -0.47 -3.72 -12.64
C ILE A 89 -1.15 -2.87 -13.71
N TYR A 90 -0.49 -1.79 -14.15
CA TYR A 90 -0.86 -1.03 -15.33
C TYR A 90 0.10 -1.37 -16.47
N LYS A 91 -0.44 -1.78 -17.62
CA LYS A 91 0.32 -2.08 -18.83
C LYS A 91 -0.26 -1.29 -20.01
N SER A 92 0.57 -0.50 -20.68
CA SER A 92 0.18 0.18 -21.91
C SER A 92 1.40 0.50 -22.77
N GLY A 93 1.35 0.16 -24.07
CA GLY A 93 2.35 0.60 -25.05
C GLY A 93 3.79 0.23 -24.67
N GLY A 94 4.01 -0.97 -24.11
CA GLY A 94 5.32 -1.44 -23.66
C GLY A 94 5.78 -0.89 -22.29
N ARG A 95 5.02 0.04 -21.69
CA ARG A 95 5.21 0.48 -20.30
C ARG A 95 4.46 -0.44 -19.35
N THR A 96 5.12 -0.85 -18.26
CA THR A 96 4.49 -1.56 -17.15
C THR A 96 4.80 -0.83 -15.85
N ILE A 97 3.76 -0.58 -15.06
CA ILE A 97 3.84 -0.02 -13.71
C ILE A 97 3.21 -1.05 -12.77
N VAL A 98 3.89 -1.35 -11.68
CA VAL A 98 3.39 -2.26 -10.64
C VAL A 98 3.48 -1.56 -9.30
N THR A 99 2.42 -1.61 -8.51
CA THR A 99 2.40 -0.94 -7.21
C THR A 99 3.27 -1.66 -6.17
N SER A 100 3.61 -0.95 -5.09
CA SER A 100 3.94 -1.61 -3.82
C SER A 100 2.72 -2.39 -3.30
N ASP A 101 2.91 -3.16 -2.23
CA ASP A 101 1.77 -3.80 -1.55
C ASP A 101 0.79 -2.73 -1.05
N ILE A 102 -0.49 -2.99 -1.25
CA ILE A 102 -1.60 -2.20 -0.71
C ILE A 102 -2.30 -3.07 0.30
N TYR A 103 -2.30 -2.63 1.55
CA TYR A 103 -2.80 -3.42 2.67
C TYR A 103 -4.25 -3.05 2.98
N VAL A 104 -5.05 -4.06 3.35
CA VAL A 104 -6.46 -3.93 3.70
C VAL A 104 -6.66 -4.48 5.10
N TRP A 105 -7.32 -3.71 5.97
CA TRP A 105 -7.62 -4.16 7.33
C TRP A 105 -8.95 -4.93 7.35
N LYS A 106 -8.88 -6.23 7.68
CA LYS A 106 -10.05 -7.12 7.71
C LYS A 106 -11.26 -6.53 8.43
N ASP A 107 -11.06 -6.01 9.64
CA ASP A 107 -12.14 -5.57 10.52
C ASP A 107 -12.75 -4.21 10.12
N LYS A 108 -12.21 -3.58 9.08
CA LYS A 108 -12.68 -2.29 8.55
C LYS A 108 -13.39 -2.41 7.20
N ILE A 109 -13.48 -3.63 6.67
CA ILE A 109 -14.28 -3.89 5.47
C ILE A 109 -15.76 -3.85 5.86
N ALA A 110 -16.53 -2.97 5.24
CA ALA A 110 -17.93 -2.73 5.58
C ALA A 110 -18.94 -3.71 4.93
N GLY A 111 -18.47 -4.65 4.11
CA GLY A 111 -19.33 -5.59 3.36
C GLY A 111 -18.54 -6.77 2.79
N GLU A 112 -19.13 -7.49 1.84
CA GLU A 112 -18.52 -8.69 1.25
C GLU A 112 -17.44 -8.38 0.20
N LYS A 113 -17.35 -7.12 -0.24
CA LYS A 113 -16.45 -6.68 -1.30
C LYS A 113 -15.80 -5.34 -0.93
N ILE A 114 -14.61 -5.12 -1.48
CA ILE A 114 -14.00 -3.79 -1.55
C ILE A 114 -13.97 -3.33 -3.00
N LYS A 115 -14.27 -2.05 -3.24
CA LYS A 115 -14.06 -1.42 -4.54
C LYS A 115 -12.65 -0.85 -4.57
N ILE A 116 -11.83 -1.31 -5.51
CA ILE A 116 -10.49 -0.79 -5.78
C ILE A 116 -10.61 0.30 -6.84
N TYR A 117 -9.93 1.43 -6.65
CA TYR A 117 -9.86 2.53 -7.59
C TYR A 117 -8.43 2.75 -8.05
N VAL A 118 -8.27 3.06 -9.33
CA VAL A 118 -6.96 3.34 -9.94
C VAL A 118 -7.07 4.55 -10.85
N ASP A 119 -6.17 5.51 -10.65
CA ASP A 119 -5.89 6.58 -11.61
C ASP A 119 -4.49 6.33 -12.20
N PRO A 120 -4.38 5.75 -13.42
CA PRO A 120 -3.10 5.47 -14.05
C PRO A 120 -2.21 6.69 -14.25
N SER A 121 -2.80 7.90 -14.34
CA SER A 121 -2.04 9.14 -14.49
C SER A 121 -1.25 9.52 -13.24
N LYS A 122 -1.62 8.95 -12.08
CA LYS A 122 -0.96 9.18 -10.78
C LYS A 122 -0.09 8.01 -10.35
N MET A 123 -0.16 6.87 -11.04
CA MET A 123 0.61 5.69 -10.68
C MET A 123 2.10 5.90 -10.84
N VAL A 124 2.86 5.47 -9.84
CA VAL A 124 4.33 5.46 -9.84
C VAL A 124 4.82 4.04 -9.62
N ASN A 125 5.79 3.60 -10.42
CA ASN A 125 6.29 2.24 -10.36
C ASN A 125 6.93 1.95 -9.00
N GLY A 126 6.52 0.85 -8.38
CA GLY A 126 6.93 0.44 -7.03
C GLY A 126 6.26 1.21 -5.89
N GLN A 127 5.23 2.01 -6.15
CA GLN A 127 4.51 2.80 -5.12
C GLN A 127 3.01 2.47 -5.12
N ALA A 128 2.34 2.66 -3.98
CA ALA A 128 0.90 2.54 -3.84
C ALA A 128 0.14 3.76 -4.39
N THR A 129 0.84 4.87 -4.65
CA THR A 129 0.29 6.10 -5.20
C THR A 129 -0.49 5.84 -6.50
N GLY A 130 -1.66 6.46 -6.62
CA GLY A 130 -2.59 6.29 -7.74
C GLY A 130 -3.55 5.12 -7.58
N VAL A 131 -3.48 4.37 -6.47
CA VAL A 131 -4.35 3.22 -6.20
C VAL A 131 -4.84 3.26 -4.76
N GLY A 132 -6.10 2.91 -4.54
CA GLY A 132 -6.71 2.81 -3.21
C GLY A 132 -8.00 2.00 -3.26
N ASP A 133 -8.73 1.96 -2.15
CA ASP A 133 -9.92 1.14 -2.02
C ASP A 133 -10.92 1.69 -1.01
N SER A 134 -12.16 1.21 -1.13
CA SER A 134 -13.30 1.65 -0.32
C SER A 134 -13.17 1.37 1.18
N GLU A 135 -12.29 0.44 1.60
CA GLU A 135 -12.02 0.22 3.04
C GLU A 135 -11.38 1.45 3.68
N LYS A 136 -10.57 2.19 2.93
CA LYS A 136 -9.82 3.36 3.40
C LYS A 136 -10.61 4.66 3.36
N GLU A 137 -11.69 4.67 2.58
CA GLU A 137 -12.65 5.79 2.50
C GLU A 137 -13.46 5.97 3.78
N SER A 138 -13.45 4.95 4.67
CA SER A 138 -14.13 4.98 5.95
C SER A 138 -13.16 4.79 7.13
N GLY A 139 -13.63 5.16 8.31
CA GLY A 139 -12.86 5.06 9.55
C GLY A 139 -11.93 6.25 9.77
N ASP A 140 -11.05 6.08 10.75
CA ASP A 140 -10.18 7.14 11.22
C ASP A 140 -8.79 7.06 10.59
N TRP A 141 -8.25 8.23 10.26
CA TRP A 141 -6.86 8.42 9.89
C TRP A 141 -6.21 9.41 10.83
N TYR A 142 -4.97 9.13 11.18
CA TYR A 142 -4.16 9.95 12.04
C TYR A 142 -2.87 10.31 11.32
N ILE A 143 -2.38 11.52 11.52
CA ILE A 143 -1.13 12.00 10.96
C ILE A 143 -0.20 12.45 12.08
N ALA A 144 1.09 12.22 11.89
CA ALA A 144 2.10 12.84 12.72
C ALA A 144 3.36 13.10 11.91
N GLY A 145 4.25 13.92 12.48
CA GLY A 145 5.51 14.24 11.86
C GLY A 145 6.42 15.08 12.74
N THR A 146 7.45 15.64 12.12
CA THR A 146 8.38 16.57 12.80
C THR A 146 7.67 17.82 13.33
N PHE A 147 6.55 18.21 12.71
CA PHE A 147 5.74 19.36 13.07
C PHE A 147 5.00 19.21 14.42
N ASN A 148 4.89 18.00 14.96
CA ASN A 148 4.19 17.73 16.22
C ASN A 148 4.85 16.63 17.06
N ASN A 149 6.18 16.47 16.94
CA ASN A 149 6.97 15.49 17.68
C ASN A 149 6.42 14.05 17.58
N TRP A 150 5.96 13.65 16.39
CA TRP A 150 5.42 12.31 16.11
C TRP A 150 4.20 11.92 16.97
N LYS A 151 3.48 12.90 17.53
CA LYS A 151 2.21 12.66 18.21
C LYS A 151 1.08 12.52 17.18
N LEU A 152 0.40 11.37 17.17
CA LEU A 152 -0.71 11.12 16.24
C LEU A 152 -1.88 12.08 16.50
N GLU A 153 -2.27 12.83 15.46
CA GLU A 153 -3.42 13.72 15.45
C GLU A 153 -4.45 13.24 14.42
N LYS A 154 -5.71 13.17 14.82
CA LYS A 154 -6.81 12.70 13.97
C LYS A 154 -7.05 13.70 12.83
N MET A 155 -7.17 13.18 11.60
CA MET A 155 -7.58 13.94 10.43
C MET A 155 -9.11 13.97 10.30
N THR A 156 -9.65 15.04 9.72
CA THR A 156 -11.10 15.20 9.50
C THR A 156 -11.46 14.84 8.07
N TYR A 157 -12.45 13.96 7.88
CA TYR A 157 -12.96 13.63 6.55
C TYR A 157 -13.77 14.81 5.98
N ASN A 158 -13.43 15.22 4.76
CA ASN A 158 -14.17 16.22 4.00
C ASN A 158 -14.98 15.52 2.88
N PRO A 159 -16.32 15.43 3.02
CA PRO A 159 -17.17 14.69 2.08
C PRO A 159 -17.25 15.32 0.69
N GLU A 160 -17.00 16.62 0.54
CA GLU A 160 -17.02 17.29 -0.77
C GLU A 160 -15.83 16.86 -1.63
N SER A 161 -14.66 16.68 -0.99
CA SER A 161 -13.44 16.23 -1.65
C SER A 161 -13.23 14.72 -1.64
N GLY A 162 -13.89 14.01 -0.71
CA GLY A 162 -13.63 12.60 -0.42
C GLY A 162 -12.27 12.35 0.25
N ALA A 163 -11.68 13.37 0.89
CA ALA A 163 -10.32 13.31 1.44
C ALA A 163 -10.28 13.63 2.94
N TYR A 164 -9.28 13.11 3.64
CA TYR A 164 -8.98 13.44 5.03
C TYR A 164 -8.04 14.65 5.09
N VAL A 165 -8.33 15.61 5.97
CA VAL A 165 -7.61 16.88 6.07
C VAL A 165 -7.21 17.17 7.52
N LEU A 166 -5.99 17.69 7.71
CA LEU A 166 -5.56 18.34 8.96
C LEU A 166 -4.89 19.67 8.62
N GLU A 167 -5.24 20.74 9.32
CA GLU A 167 -4.53 22.01 9.27
C GLU A 167 -3.91 22.32 10.63
N LYS A 168 -2.67 22.81 10.64
CA LYS A 168 -1.90 23.04 11.85
C LYS A 168 -1.04 24.30 11.74
N GLU A 169 -1.21 25.21 12.69
CA GLU A 169 -0.27 26.31 12.91
C GLU A 169 0.98 25.76 13.62
N VAL A 170 2.15 26.02 13.05
CA VAL A 170 3.44 25.52 13.55
C VAL A 170 4.54 26.55 13.36
N ASP A 171 5.51 26.55 14.26
CA ASP A 171 6.75 27.32 14.10
C ASP A 171 7.85 26.39 13.58
N LEU A 172 8.16 26.48 12.29
CA LEU A 172 9.13 25.60 11.63
C LEU A 172 10.56 26.08 11.89
N ALA A 173 11.29 25.36 12.75
CA ALA A 173 12.74 25.53 12.90
C ALA A 173 13.53 25.04 11.67
N ASN A 174 12.98 24.08 10.92
CA ASN A 174 13.54 23.55 9.68
C ASN A 174 12.45 23.54 8.60
N ALA A 175 12.80 23.91 7.37
CA ALA A 175 11.87 23.90 6.24
C ALA A 175 11.40 22.47 5.88
N THR A 176 12.18 21.45 6.21
CA THR A 176 11.81 20.05 5.96
C THR A 176 10.81 19.55 7.00
N VAL A 177 9.63 19.18 6.53
CA VAL A 177 8.59 18.49 7.27
C VAL A 177 8.61 17.01 6.87
N GLU A 178 8.86 16.12 7.82
CA GLU A 178 8.69 14.69 7.63
C GLU A 178 7.40 14.23 8.31
N PHE A 179 6.64 13.36 7.67
CA PHE A 179 5.33 12.96 8.16
C PHE A 179 4.88 11.63 7.57
N LYS A 180 3.92 10.98 8.22
CA LYS A 180 3.19 9.83 7.68
C LYS A 180 1.86 9.66 8.40
N ILE A 181 1.01 8.79 7.88
CA ILE A 181 -0.32 8.54 8.43
C ILE A 181 -0.48 7.11 8.96
N ALA A 182 -1.40 6.92 9.89
CA ALA A 182 -1.75 5.64 10.49
C ALA A 182 -3.27 5.47 10.61
N ARG A 183 -3.72 4.22 10.69
CA ARG A 183 -5.13 3.83 10.90
C ARG A 183 -5.51 3.71 12.38
N SER A 184 -4.58 3.96 13.30
CA SER A 184 -4.77 3.83 14.75
C SER A 184 -4.13 4.98 15.51
N THR A 185 -4.38 5.03 16.82
CA THR A 185 -3.76 5.99 17.75
C THR A 185 -2.38 5.53 18.27
N ASP A 186 -1.86 4.39 17.82
CA ASP A 186 -0.70 3.73 18.40
C ASP A 186 0.28 3.13 17.37
N TRP A 187 0.48 3.75 16.21
CA TRP A 187 1.43 3.31 15.15
C TRP A 187 1.35 1.81 14.82
N LYS A 188 0.23 1.14 15.09
CA LYS A 188 0.05 -0.29 14.91
C LYS A 188 -1.28 -0.58 14.25
N PRO A 189 -1.35 -1.52 13.29
CA PRO A 189 -0.23 -2.29 12.75
C PRO A 189 0.64 -1.44 11.79
N TYR A 190 1.94 -1.76 11.69
CA TYR A 190 2.84 -0.97 10.84
C TYR A 190 2.48 -1.09 9.35
N GLU A 191 1.88 -2.22 8.98
CA GLU A 191 1.46 -2.57 7.62
C GLU A 191 0.48 -1.54 7.06
N LEU A 192 -0.30 -0.91 7.93
CA LEU A 192 -1.31 0.09 7.57
C LEU A 192 -0.83 1.54 7.69
N GLN A 193 0.43 1.76 8.09
CA GLN A 193 1.03 3.09 8.04
C GLN A 193 1.41 3.44 6.60
N TYR A 194 1.21 4.70 6.21
CA TYR A 194 1.45 5.18 4.85
C TYR A 194 2.30 6.45 4.83
N ASP A 195 3.40 6.42 4.06
CA ASP A 195 4.38 7.52 3.93
C ASP A 195 4.17 8.37 2.67
N GLY A 196 3.03 8.23 1.98
CA GLY A 196 2.79 8.90 0.71
C GLY A 196 3.36 8.19 -0.51
N LYS A 197 4.08 7.07 -0.34
CA LYS A 197 4.60 6.24 -1.43
C LYS A 197 4.22 4.78 -1.26
N SER A 198 4.32 4.25 -0.05
CA SER A 198 4.10 2.84 0.26
C SER A 198 3.42 2.67 1.61
N TYR A 199 2.56 1.66 1.67
CA TYR A 199 2.13 1.09 2.94
C TYR A 199 3.29 0.33 3.60
N ASN A 200 3.09 -0.16 4.82
CA ASN A 200 4.18 -0.74 5.62
C ASN A 200 5.29 0.30 5.91
N ALA A 201 4.89 1.56 6.14
CA ALA A 201 5.79 2.65 6.48
C ALA A 201 6.26 2.55 7.94
N GLY A 202 7.21 1.66 8.20
CA GLY A 202 7.80 1.42 9.52
C GLY A 202 8.64 2.57 10.07
N TYR A 203 9.48 2.28 11.07
CA TYR A 203 10.33 3.28 11.71
C TYR A 203 11.28 3.93 10.69
N GLY A 204 11.32 5.27 10.67
CA GLY A 204 12.18 6.04 9.77
C GLY A 204 11.72 6.14 8.31
N VAL A 205 10.58 5.54 7.95
CA VAL A 205 10.02 5.61 6.59
C VAL A 205 8.93 6.68 6.56
N ASN A 206 9.25 7.84 5.98
CA ASN A 206 8.43 9.05 6.08
C ASN A 206 8.27 9.75 4.72
N ALA A 207 7.11 10.39 4.53
CA ALA A 207 6.93 11.43 3.53
C ALA A 207 7.84 12.61 3.86
N ARG A 208 8.26 13.35 2.83
CA ARG A 208 9.03 14.58 3.00
C ARG A 208 8.42 15.71 2.19
N TYR A 209 8.23 16.86 2.84
CA TYR A 209 7.86 18.12 2.22
C TYR A 209 8.88 19.20 2.61
N VAL A 210 9.22 20.09 1.68
CA VAL A 210 10.11 21.23 1.95
C VAL A 210 9.28 22.49 1.84
N ALA A 211 9.01 23.13 2.99
CA ALA A 211 8.28 24.38 3.06
C ALA A 211 9.08 25.51 2.38
N PRO A 212 8.39 26.46 1.72
CA PRO A 212 9.05 27.60 1.09
C PRO A 212 9.68 28.59 2.09
N LYS A 213 9.30 28.52 3.37
CA LYS A 213 9.81 29.35 4.45
C LYS A 213 9.79 28.62 5.79
N THR A 214 10.67 29.05 6.70
CA THR A 214 10.68 28.69 8.12
C THR A 214 9.91 29.72 8.95
N GLY A 215 9.76 29.48 10.25
CA GLY A 215 8.99 30.34 11.15
C GLY A 215 7.52 29.92 11.24
N GLN A 216 6.66 30.83 11.71
CA GLN A 216 5.22 30.58 11.81
C GLN A 216 4.59 30.36 10.42
N VAL A 217 4.00 29.18 10.24
CA VAL A 217 3.25 28.78 9.05
C VAL A 217 2.04 27.96 9.43
N ARG A 218 1.04 27.94 8.55
CA ARG A 218 -0.05 26.98 8.58
C ARG A 218 0.23 25.86 7.59
N LEU A 219 0.44 24.64 8.10
CA LEU A 219 0.53 23.45 7.26
C LEU A 219 -0.87 22.89 7.01
N LYS A 220 -1.11 22.43 5.79
CA LYS A 220 -2.28 21.64 5.42
C LYS A 220 -1.84 20.28 4.91
N PHE A 221 -2.35 19.24 5.54
CA PHE A 221 -2.17 17.86 5.13
C PHE A 221 -3.47 17.35 4.51
N THR A 222 -3.36 16.63 3.40
CA THR A 222 -4.52 16.03 2.72
C THR A 222 -4.18 14.60 2.33
N PHE A 223 -5.09 13.67 2.62
CA PHE A 223 -5.01 12.27 2.21
C PHE A 223 -6.26 11.87 1.43
N ASP A 224 -6.08 11.56 0.14
CA ASP A 224 -7.12 10.95 -0.69
C ASP A 224 -7.00 9.41 -0.61
N PRO A 225 -7.94 8.73 0.08
CA PRO A 225 -7.90 7.28 0.26
C PRO A 225 -8.20 6.50 -1.03
N ARG A 226 -8.89 7.08 -2.01
CA ARG A 226 -9.23 6.38 -3.27
C ARG A 226 -7.99 6.14 -4.14
N PHE A 227 -6.98 7.00 -4.01
CA PHE A 227 -5.78 6.94 -4.85
C PHE A 227 -4.49 6.95 -4.03
N SER A 228 -4.57 6.77 -2.72
CA SER A 228 -3.43 6.86 -1.79
C SER A 228 -2.59 8.12 -2.01
N ILE A 229 -3.22 9.30 -2.13
CA ILE A 229 -2.50 10.55 -2.37
C ILE A 229 -2.36 11.32 -1.06
N LEU A 230 -1.15 11.33 -0.50
CA LEU A 230 -0.81 12.10 0.70
C LEU A 230 -0.02 13.35 0.31
N LYS A 231 -0.49 14.53 0.73
CA LYS A 231 0.12 15.83 0.43
C LYS A 231 0.29 16.68 1.68
N CYS A 232 1.31 17.52 1.65
CA CYS A 232 1.53 18.62 2.58
C CYS A 232 1.79 19.91 1.79
N GLU A 233 1.20 21.02 2.22
CA GLU A 233 1.41 22.34 1.65
C GLU A 233 1.40 23.42 2.74
N VAL A 234 2.08 24.55 2.50
CA VAL A 234 1.91 25.76 3.32
C VAL A 234 0.71 26.53 2.77
N LYS A 235 -0.18 26.95 3.66
CA LYS A 235 -1.37 27.75 3.35
C LYS A 235 -1.11 29.24 3.51
#